data_AF-A0A4R2GWI6-F1
#
_entry.id   AF-A0A4R2GWI6-F1
#
_cell.length_a   1.000
_cell.length_b   1.000
_cell.length_c   1.000
_cell.angle_alpha   90.00
_cell.angle_beta   90.00
_cell.angle_gamma   90.00
#
_symmetry.space_group_name_H-M   'P 1'
#
loop_
_entity.id
_entity.type
_entity.pdbx_description
1 polymer ?
#
loop_
_entity_poly.entity_id
_entity_poly.type
_entity_poly.pdbx_seq_one_letter_code
_entity_poly.pdbx_strand_id
1 'polypeptide(L)'
;MTAKPAQLSVVAAGKRYLEVTRPYNVALERFEKAANSGASVATLQARARAVAAANLTESRQLRAIAWPTKVATQIRALATADAAARPHWLRVAAADSVSAMAKHVRLASAEGGKAPAAEIRRLLGLPKYDEKDYS
;
A
#
# COMPACT_ATOMS: atom_id res chain seq x y z
N MET A 1 -6.88 -8.54 34.52
CA MET A 1 -5.74 -8.65 33.57
C MET A 1 -6.32 -8.93 32.20
N THR A 2 -6.24 -8.00 31.25
CA THR A 2 -6.67 -8.22 29.87
C THR A 2 -5.65 -9.12 29.18
N ALA A 3 -6.09 -10.29 28.72
CA ALA A 3 -5.23 -11.23 27.99
C ALA A 3 -4.65 -10.55 26.74
N LYS A 4 -3.34 -10.72 26.51
CA LYS A 4 -2.69 -10.25 25.29
C LYS A 4 -3.36 -10.94 24.10
N PRO A 5 -3.76 -10.21 23.03
CA PRO A 5 -4.38 -10.83 21.86
C PRO A 5 -3.48 -11.95 21.33
N ALA A 6 -4.06 -13.14 21.13
CA ALA A 6 -3.34 -14.24 20.51
C ALA A 6 -2.88 -13.83 19.11
N GLN A 7 -1.61 -14.13 18.77
CA GLN A 7 -1.10 -13.87 17.43
C GLN A 7 -1.86 -14.72 16.41
N LEU A 8 -2.06 -14.15 15.22
CA LEU A 8 -2.66 -14.90 14.11
C LEU A 8 -1.81 -16.13 13.76
N SER A 9 -2.47 -17.21 13.31
CA SER A 9 -1.77 -18.29 12.61
C SER A 9 -1.24 -17.78 11.26
N VAL A 10 -0.29 -18.49 10.64
CA VAL A 10 0.28 -18.08 9.33
C VAL A 10 -0.82 -18.00 8.26
N VAL A 11 -1.72 -18.99 8.22
CA VAL A 11 -2.83 -19.01 7.24
C VAL A 11 -3.79 -17.83 7.47
N ALA A 12 -4.15 -17.55 8.73
CA ALA A 12 -5.02 -16.42 9.06
C ALA A 12 -4.33 -15.08 8.75
N ALA A 13 -3.03 -14.96 9.02
CA ALA A 13 -2.22 -13.80 8.67
C ALA A 13 -2.15 -13.61 7.15
N GLY A 14 -2.02 -14.68 6.35
CA GLY A 14 -2.08 -14.63 4.90
C GLY A 14 -3.37 -13.97 4.38
N LYS A 15 -4.52 -14.49 4.82
CA LYS A 15 -5.84 -13.93 4.47
C LYS A 15 -5.96 -12.47 4.90
N ARG A 16 -5.58 -12.18 6.15
CA ARG A 16 -5.68 -10.83 6.71
C ARG A 16 -4.79 -9.83 5.99
N TYR A 17 -3.58 -10.22 5.60
CA TYR A 17 -2.67 -9.38 4.84
C TYR A 17 -3.27 -8.99 3.48
N LEU A 18 -3.84 -9.96 2.76
CA LEU A 18 -4.50 -9.68 1.48
C LEU A 18 -5.70 -8.75 1.63
N GLU A 19 -6.53 -8.94 2.66
CA GLU A 19 -7.66 -8.04 2.97
C GLU A 19 -7.20 -6.60 3.24
N VAL A 20 -6.16 -6.44 4.06
CA VAL A 20 -5.65 -5.12 4.48
C VAL A 20 -5.03 -4.36 3.31
N THR A 21 -4.27 -5.05 2.44
CA THR A 21 -3.53 -4.43 1.34
C THR A 21 -4.37 -4.20 0.08
N ARG A 22 -5.46 -4.96 -0.09
CA ARG A 22 -6.29 -4.90 -1.30
C ARG A 22 -6.82 -3.50 -1.65
N PRO A 23 -7.37 -2.69 -0.72
CA PRO A 23 -7.88 -1.35 -1.06
C PRO A 23 -6.80 -0.42 -1.62
N TYR A 24 -5.58 -0.47 -1.07
CA TYR A 24 -4.46 0.30 -1.59
C TYR A 24 -4.06 -0.16 -2.99
N ASN A 25 -3.88 -1.47 -3.19
CA ASN A 25 -3.53 -2.03 -4.51
C ASN A 25 -4.56 -1.62 -5.57
N VAL A 26 -5.87 -1.75 -5.29
CA VAL A 26 -6.93 -1.32 -6.23
C VAL A 26 -6.86 0.19 -6.52
N ALA A 27 -6.63 1.02 -5.52
CA ALA A 27 -6.52 2.46 -5.72
C ALA A 27 -5.29 2.82 -6.57
N LEU A 28 -4.17 2.15 -6.32
CA LEU A 28 -2.92 2.32 -7.05
C LEU A 28 -3.10 1.92 -8.52
N GLU A 29 -3.62 0.72 -8.78
CA GLU A 29 -3.83 0.26 -10.17
C GLU A 29 -4.78 1.17 -10.95
N ARG A 30 -5.83 1.69 -10.31
CA ARG A 30 -6.73 2.66 -10.94
C ARG A 30 -6.04 3.98 -11.26
N PHE A 31 -5.12 4.43 -10.41
CA PHE A 31 -4.31 5.62 -10.68
C PHE A 31 -3.36 5.35 -11.86
N GLU A 32 -2.62 4.23 -11.83
CA GLU A 32 -1.64 3.87 -12.86
C GLU A 32 -2.28 3.68 -14.22
N LYS A 33 -3.42 2.98 -14.30
CA LYS A 33 -4.19 2.86 -15.55
C LYS A 33 -4.65 4.21 -16.10
N ALA A 34 -5.16 5.10 -15.23
CA ALA A 34 -5.59 6.43 -15.65
C ALA A 34 -4.41 7.29 -16.15
N ALA A 35 -3.26 7.18 -15.50
CA ALA A 35 -2.04 7.87 -15.94
C ALA A 35 -1.58 7.33 -17.31
N ASN A 36 -1.56 6.01 -17.48
CA ASN A 36 -1.15 5.35 -18.71
C ASN A 36 -2.11 5.60 -19.88
N SER A 37 -3.40 5.84 -19.60
CA SER A 37 -4.40 6.19 -20.60
C SER A 37 -4.49 7.69 -20.91
N GLY A 38 -3.58 8.52 -20.37
CA GLY A 38 -3.58 9.97 -20.59
C GLY A 38 -4.76 10.72 -19.98
N ALA A 39 -5.28 10.27 -18.83
CA ALA A 39 -6.39 10.95 -18.16
C ALA A 39 -6.05 12.39 -17.76
N SER A 40 -7.09 13.22 -17.58
CA SER A 40 -6.93 14.61 -17.20
C SER A 40 -6.24 14.79 -15.84
N VAL A 41 -5.56 15.93 -15.64
CA VAL A 41 -4.95 16.30 -14.35
C VAL A 41 -5.97 16.20 -13.21
N ALA A 42 -7.19 16.70 -13.39
CA ALA A 42 -8.24 16.62 -12.38
C ALA A 42 -8.60 15.16 -12.01
N THR A 43 -8.68 14.26 -12.99
CA THR A 43 -8.90 12.84 -12.77
C THR A 43 -7.75 12.22 -11.96
N LEU A 44 -6.50 12.51 -12.34
CA LEU A 44 -5.32 11.99 -11.65
C LEU A 44 -5.21 12.52 -10.22
N GLN A 45 -5.54 13.79 -9.97
CA GLN A 45 -5.60 14.35 -8.62
C GLN A 45 -6.61 13.59 -7.75
N ALA A 46 -7.83 13.36 -8.25
CA ALA A 46 -8.86 12.62 -7.51
C ALA A 46 -8.42 11.19 -7.20
N ARG A 47 -7.79 10.50 -8.14
CA ARG A 47 -7.25 9.16 -7.94
C ARG A 47 -6.09 9.14 -6.94
N ALA A 48 -5.18 10.10 -7.00
CA ALA A 48 -4.09 10.23 -6.03
C ALA A 48 -4.60 10.48 -4.60
N ARG A 49 -5.70 11.24 -4.42
CA ARG A 49 -6.36 11.38 -3.11
C ARG A 49 -6.87 10.04 -2.58
N ALA A 50 -7.47 9.22 -3.46
CA ALA A 50 -7.91 7.88 -3.09
C ALA A 50 -6.74 6.97 -2.70
N VAL A 51 -5.62 7.02 -3.43
CA VAL A 51 -4.38 6.29 -3.06
C VAL A 51 -3.87 6.73 -1.69
N ALA A 52 -3.76 8.05 -1.45
CA ALA A 52 -3.30 8.58 -0.16
C ALA A 52 -4.20 8.17 1.02
N ALA A 53 -5.51 8.10 0.81
CA ALA A 53 -6.47 7.67 1.83
C ALA A 53 -6.38 6.16 2.11
N ALA A 54 -6.26 5.34 1.06
CA ALA A 54 -6.09 3.90 1.18
C ALA A 54 -4.76 3.54 1.87
N ASN A 55 -3.67 4.19 1.48
CA ASN A 55 -2.35 4.02 2.08
C ASN A 55 -2.32 4.39 3.59
N LEU A 56 -3.02 5.46 3.98
CA LEU A 56 -3.18 5.79 5.41
C LEU A 56 -3.92 4.69 6.18
N THR A 57 -4.95 4.11 5.56
CA THR A 57 -5.76 3.07 6.17
C THR A 57 -4.96 1.78 6.32
N GLU A 58 -4.26 1.36 5.26
CA GLU A 58 -3.38 0.19 5.24
C GLU A 58 -2.29 0.30 6.31
N SER A 59 -1.50 1.38 6.30
CA SER A 59 -0.41 1.58 7.27
C SER A 59 -0.88 1.54 8.73
N ARG A 60 -2.08 2.07 9.03
CA ARG A 60 -2.68 1.98 10.36
C ARG A 60 -3.12 0.56 10.71
N GLN A 61 -3.77 -0.14 9.80
CA GLN A 61 -4.22 -1.52 10.02
C GLN A 61 -3.05 -2.48 10.19
N LEU A 62 -2.01 -2.36 9.36
CA LEU A 62 -0.77 -3.13 9.46
C LEU A 62 -0.12 -2.98 10.83
N ARG A 63 -0.17 -1.79 11.44
CA ARG A 63 0.36 -1.55 12.80
C ARG A 63 -0.54 -2.11 13.92
N ALA A 64 -1.85 -2.15 13.71
CA ALA A 64 -2.82 -2.51 14.75
C ALA A 64 -2.97 -4.03 14.95
N ILE A 65 -2.64 -4.84 13.95
CA ILE A 65 -2.86 -6.29 13.98
C ILE A 65 -1.70 -7.01 14.70
N ALA A 66 -2.04 -8.01 15.52
CA ALA A 66 -1.08 -8.90 16.17
C ALA A 66 -0.57 -9.98 15.19
N TRP A 67 0.41 -9.62 14.37
CA TRP A 67 1.01 -10.51 13.38
C TRP A 67 1.87 -11.62 14.00
N PRO A 68 2.02 -12.78 13.32
CA PRO A 68 3.00 -13.78 13.69
C PRO A 68 4.41 -13.19 13.72
N THR A 69 5.24 -13.61 14.67
CA THR A 69 6.63 -13.14 14.83
C THR A 69 7.45 -13.22 13.55
N LYS A 70 7.25 -14.28 12.76
CA LYS A 70 7.92 -14.54 11.48
C LYS A 70 7.77 -13.40 10.46
N VAL A 71 6.69 -12.62 10.49
CA VAL A 71 6.43 -11.53 9.52
C VAL A 71 6.35 -10.14 10.17
N ALA A 72 6.33 -10.07 11.50
CA ALA A 72 6.06 -8.84 12.22
C ALA A 72 7.06 -7.70 11.89
N THR A 73 8.33 -8.03 11.68
CA THR A 73 9.36 -7.04 11.31
C THR A 73 9.09 -6.43 9.94
N GLN A 74 8.80 -7.26 8.94
CA GLN A 74 8.54 -6.83 7.57
C GLN A 74 7.21 -6.07 7.48
N ILE A 75 6.20 -6.47 8.24
CA ILE A 75 4.94 -5.71 8.32
C ILE A 75 5.18 -4.31 8.92
N ARG A 76 5.98 -4.20 9.98
CA ARG A 76 6.33 -2.88 10.54
C ARG A 76 7.13 -2.02 9.55
N ALA A 77 8.02 -2.65 8.77
CA ALA A 77 8.76 -1.97 7.72
C ALA A 77 7.81 -1.48 6.61
N LEU A 78 6.89 -2.32 6.13
CA LEU A 78 5.87 -1.94 5.14
C LEU A 78 5.01 -0.78 5.65
N ALA A 79 4.48 -0.88 6.88
CA ALA A 79 3.67 0.19 7.46
C ALA A 79 4.44 1.51 7.69
N THR A 80 5.77 1.46 7.70
CA THR A 80 6.63 2.65 7.78
C THR A 80 6.90 3.22 6.39
N ALA A 81 7.19 2.36 5.42
CA ALA A 81 7.31 2.72 4.00
C ALA A 81 6.02 3.38 3.48
N ASP A 82 4.86 2.80 3.77
CA ASP A 82 3.55 3.37 3.39
C ASP A 82 3.39 4.78 3.97
N ALA A 83 3.65 4.94 5.27
CA ALA A 83 3.55 6.23 5.94
C ALA A 83 4.51 7.28 5.34
N ALA A 84 5.71 6.87 4.91
CA ALA A 84 6.68 7.73 4.23
C ALA A 84 6.27 8.09 2.79
N ALA A 85 5.59 7.18 2.08
CA ALA A 85 5.07 7.43 0.74
C ALA A 85 3.85 8.38 0.73
N ARG A 86 3.02 8.37 1.79
CA ARG A 86 1.77 9.16 1.85
C ARG A 86 1.93 10.66 1.55
N PRO A 87 2.88 11.40 2.15
CA PRO A 87 3.09 12.81 1.81
C PRO A 87 3.36 13.06 0.33
N HIS A 88 3.96 12.10 -0.38
CA HIS A 88 4.18 12.22 -1.81
C HIS A 88 2.88 12.03 -2.60
N TRP A 89 2.04 11.06 -2.23
CA TRP A 89 0.70 10.92 -2.82
C TRP A 89 -0.18 12.16 -2.64
N LEU A 90 -0.10 12.81 -1.47
CA LEU A 90 -0.80 14.08 -1.25
C LEU A 90 -0.28 15.21 -2.16
N ARG A 91 1.03 15.22 -2.47
CA ARG A 91 1.58 16.18 -3.43
C ARG A 91 1.21 15.86 -4.87
N VAL A 92 1.09 14.58 -5.26
CA VAL A 92 0.50 14.19 -6.55
C VAL A 92 -0.94 14.73 -6.65
N ALA A 93 -1.72 14.60 -5.58
CA ALA A 93 -3.10 15.09 -5.52
C ALA A 93 -3.26 16.62 -5.56
N ALA A 94 -2.19 17.37 -5.28
CA ALA A 94 -2.16 18.82 -5.29
C ALA A 94 -1.43 19.41 -6.52
N ALA A 95 -0.75 18.57 -7.30
CA ALA A 95 -0.01 19.00 -8.47
C ALA A 95 -0.95 19.48 -9.59
N ASP A 96 -0.55 20.54 -10.27
CA ASP A 96 -1.27 21.20 -11.36
C ASP A 96 -0.91 20.66 -12.76
N SER A 97 0.07 19.75 -12.82
CA SER A 97 0.62 19.23 -14.08
C SER A 97 1.07 17.79 -13.95
N VAL A 98 1.02 17.05 -15.07
CA VAL A 98 1.47 15.65 -15.16
C VAL A 98 2.95 15.52 -14.83
N SER A 99 3.79 16.50 -15.22
CA SER A 99 5.23 16.50 -14.88
C SER A 99 5.47 16.58 -13.38
N ALA A 100 4.78 17.49 -12.68
CA ALA A 100 4.87 17.60 -11.23
C ALA A 100 4.32 16.34 -10.51
N MET A 101 3.24 15.75 -11.02
CA MET A 101 2.73 14.46 -10.55
C MET A 101 3.78 13.36 -10.68
N ALA A 102 4.40 13.21 -11.86
CA ALA A 102 5.39 12.16 -12.13
C ALA A 102 6.59 12.24 -11.16
N LYS A 103 7.06 13.45 -10.83
CA LYS A 103 8.10 13.65 -9.81
C LYS A 103 7.68 13.07 -8.45
N HIS A 104 6.47 13.36 -8.00
CA HIS A 104 5.99 12.89 -6.70
C HIS A 104 5.63 11.41 -6.70
N VAL A 105 5.15 10.84 -7.81
CA VAL A 105 4.96 9.39 -7.96
C VAL A 105 6.29 8.66 -7.79
N ARG A 106 7.37 9.12 -8.44
CA ARG A 106 8.71 8.51 -8.28
C ARG A 106 9.19 8.50 -6.83
N LEU A 107 8.98 9.60 -6.11
CA LEU A 107 9.31 9.68 -4.68
C LEU A 107 8.44 8.74 -3.84
N ALA A 108 7.13 8.69 -4.10
CA ALA A 108 6.24 7.75 -3.42
C ALA A 108 6.67 6.29 -3.66
N SER A 109 7.08 5.92 -4.87
CA SER A 109 7.55 4.58 -5.20
C SER A 109 8.90 4.25 -4.54
N ALA A 110 9.80 5.23 -4.42
CA ALA A 110 11.09 5.05 -3.74
C ALA A 110 10.91 4.78 -2.24
N GLU A 111 10.04 5.56 -1.58
CA GLU A 111 9.72 5.40 -0.15
C GLU A 111 8.86 4.16 0.12
N GLY A 112 7.90 3.86 -0.75
CA GLY A 112 6.95 2.75 -0.61
C GLY A 112 7.55 1.35 -0.82
N GLY A 113 8.80 1.26 -1.30
CA GLY A 113 9.65 0.07 -1.37
C GLY A 113 8.96 -1.30 -1.58
N LYS A 114 9.16 -1.95 -2.73
CA LYS A 114 8.54 -3.27 -3.02
C LYS A 114 9.10 -4.44 -2.19
N ALA A 115 10.26 -4.29 -1.55
CA ALA A 115 10.98 -5.39 -0.89
C ALA A 115 10.26 -5.99 0.34
N PRO A 116 9.72 -5.21 1.29
CA PRO A 116 8.94 -5.76 2.41
C PRO A 116 7.72 -6.56 1.97
N ALA A 117 6.95 -6.08 0.98
CA ALA A 117 5.73 -6.74 0.52
C ALA A 117 6.00 -8.11 -0.13
N ALA A 118 7.07 -8.22 -0.92
CA ALA A 118 7.48 -9.49 -1.53
C ALA A 118 7.90 -10.52 -0.47
N GLU A 119 8.66 -10.08 0.55
CA GLU A 119 9.11 -10.96 1.63
C GLU A 119 7.95 -11.40 2.53
N ILE A 120 6.99 -10.50 2.83
CA ILE A 120 5.77 -10.86 3.57
C ILE A 120 5.01 -11.97 2.84
N ARG A 121 4.78 -11.82 1.53
CA ARG A 121 4.07 -12.83 0.73
C ARG A 121 4.79 -14.18 0.79
N ARG A 122 6.11 -14.19 0.60
CA ARG A 122 6.93 -15.41 0.70
C ARG A 122 6.80 -16.07 2.07
N LEU A 123 6.91 -15.30 3.16
CA LEU A 123 6.84 -15.82 4.54
C LEU A 123 5.45 -16.33 4.92
N LEU A 124 4.39 -15.77 4.34
CA LEU A 124 3.00 -16.18 4.51
C LEU A 124 2.56 -17.30 3.55
N GLY A 125 3.45 -17.74 2.63
CA GLY A 125 3.10 -18.76 1.63
C GLY A 125 2.09 -18.27 0.58
N LEU A 126 2.05 -16.97 0.32
CA LEU A 126 1.18 -16.35 -0.67
C LEU A 126 1.85 -16.36 -2.05
N PRO A 127 1.06 -16.37 -3.14
CA PRO A 127 1.59 -16.15 -4.48
C PRO A 127 2.26 -14.78 -4.59
N LYS A 128 3.11 -14.61 -5.61
CA LYS A 128 3.68 -13.31 -5.96
C LYS A 128 2.56 -12.31 -6.29
N TYR A 129 2.87 -11.01 -6.18
CA TYR A 129 1.93 -9.98 -6.63
C TYR A 129 1.59 -10.17 -8.10
N ASP A 130 0.30 -10.07 -8.44
CA ASP A 130 -0.15 -9.83 -9.80
C ASP A 130 -1.10 -8.63 -9.80
N GLU A 131 -0.73 -7.57 -10.52
CA GLU A 131 -1.54 -6.36 -10.69
C GLU A 131 -2.89 -6.66 -11.39
N LYS A 132 -2.97 -7.78 -12.12
CA LYS A 132 -4.21 -8.24 -12.76
C LYS A 132 -5.27 -8.68 -11.75
N ASP A 133 -4.89 -9.03 -10.52
CA ASP A 133 -5.82 -9.40 -9.45
C ASP A 133 -6.63 -8.19 -8.92
N TYR A 134 -6.21 -6.97 -9.28
CA TYR A 134 -6.75 -5.70 -8.76
C TYR A 134 -7.28 -4.79 -9.86
N SER A 135 -7.32 -5.33 -11.07
CA SER A 135 -7.59 -4.65 -12.33
C SER A 135 -9.06 -4.45 -12.67
#